data_AF-L9YES8-F1
#
_entry.id   AF-L9YES8-F1
#
_cell.length_a   1.000
_cell.length_b   1.000
_cell.length_c   1.000
_cell.angle_alpha   90.00
_cell.angle_beta   90.00
_cell.angle_gamma   90.00
#
_symmetry.space_group_name_H-M   'P 1'
#
loop_
_entity.id
_entity.type
_entity.pdbx_description
1 polymer ?
#
loop_
_entity_poly.entity_id
_entity_poly.type
_entity_poly.pdbx_seq_one_letter_code
_entity_poly.pdbx_strand_id
1 'polypeptide(L)' 'MLENLIESFTAPIETRVDSGSVEAFIDRNASLYDLVVIGASTDRSAVSRLVSTPTFERIHEVDCDVALVHRA' A
#
# COMPACT_ATOMS: atom_id res chain seq x y z
N MET A 1 12.93 24.37 -3.46
CA MET A 1 13.27 24.41 -2.03
C MET A 1 12.50 23.28 -1.37
N LEU A 2 13.18 22.34 -0.69
CA LEU A 2 12.53 21.22 0.02
C LEU A 2 11.82 21.78 1.25
N GLU A 3 10.63 22.34 1.05
CA GLU A 3 9.92 23.12 2.08
C GLU A 3 9.33 22.23 3.19
N ASN A 4 9.33 20.91 2.99
CA ASN A 4 8.83 19.90 3.94
C ASN A 4 9.88 18.81 4.18
N LEU A 5 11.10 19.17 4.58
CA LEU A 5 12.07 18.18 5.03
C LEU A 5 11.58 17.61 6.38
N ILE A 6 11.00 16.42 6.32
CA ILE A 6 10.61 15.65 7.50
C ILE A 6 11.85 15.11 8.22
N GLU A 7 11.73 14.92 9.53
CA GLU A 7 12.80 14.36 10.36
C GLU A 7 13.26 13.01 9.81
N SER A 8 14.58 12.76 9.85
CA SER A 8 15.14 11.50 9.37
C SER A 8 14.75 10.36 10.29
N PHE A 9 14.28 9.26 9.71
CA PHE A 9 13.99 8.06 10.47
C PHE A 9 15.30 7.45 10.99
N THR A 10 15.28 7.03 12.26
CA THR A 10 16.40 6.33 12.91
C THR A 10 16.31 4.81 12.76
N ALA A 11 15.16 4.30 12.31
CA ALA A 11 14.94 2.89 12.03
C ALA A 11 15.31 2.54 10.57
N PRO A 12 15.66 1.27 10.27
CA PRO A 12 15.81 0.81 8.90
C PRO A 12 14.51 1.01 8.11
N ILE A 13 14.64 1.61 6.93
CA ILE A 13 13.54 1.75 5.97
C ILE A 13 13.97 1.11 4.67
N GLU A 14 13.09 0.29 4.11
CA GLU A 14 13.25 -0.33 2.82
C GLU A 14 12.20 0.22 1.84
N THR A 15 12.63 0.52 0.62
CA THR A 15 11.75 0.79 -0.50
C THR A 15 11.94 -0.31 -1.52
N ARG A 16 10.85 -1.00 -1.87
CA ARG A 16 10.85 -2.08 -2.86
C ARG A 16 10.03 -1.68 -4.07
N VAL A 17 10.50 -2.03 -5.27
CA VAL A 17 9.78 -1.85 -6.53
C VAL A 17 9.67 -3.21 -7.20
N ASP A 18 8.45 -3.61 -7.52
CA ASP A 18 8.13 -4.90 -8.14
C ASP A 18 7.32 -4.65 -9.43
N SER A 19 7.47 -5.52 -10.43
CA SER A 19 6.73 -5.47 -11.70
C SER A 19 5.48 -6.36 -11.71
N GLY A 20 5.29 -7.20 -10.68
CA GLY A 20 4.13 -8.05 -10.50
C GLY A 20 2.88 -7.32 -9.99
N SER A 21 1.82 -8.09 -9.74
CA SER A 21 0.59 -7.55 -9.15
C SER A 21 0.78 -7.25 -7.65
N VAL A 22 -0.04 -6.33 -7.12
CA VAL A 22 0.01 -5.98 -5.69
C VAL A 22 -0.35 -7.18 -4.81
N GLU A 23 -1.32 -7.98 -5.24
CA GLU A 23 -1.77 -9.19 -4.54
C GLU A 23 -0.62 -10.18 -4.42
N ALA A 24 0.07 -10.46 -5.53
CA ALA A 24 1.22 -11.36 -5.52
C ALA A 24 2.37 -10.82 -4.66
N PHE A 25 2.57 -9.50 -4.62
CA PHE A 25 3.56 -8.88 -3.73
C PHE A 25 3.19 -9.07 -2.25
N ILE A 26 1.94 -8.82 -1.88
CA ILE A 26 1.47 -8.98 -0.51
C ILE A 26 1.55 -10.45 -0.09
N ASP A 27 1.05 -11.38 -0.91
CA ASP A 27 1.07 -12.83 -0.63
C ASP A 27 2.49 -13.36 -0.33
N ARG A 28 3.48 -12.90 -1.09
CA ARG A 28 4.89 -13.31 -0.88
C ARG A 28 5.53 -12.75 0.39
N ASN A 29 5.01 -11.67 0.97
CA ASN A 29 5.73 -10.89 1.96
C ASN A 29 4.95 -10.66 3.27
N ALA A 30 3.62 -10.76 3.29
CA ALA A 30 2.79 -10.36 4.43
C ALA A 30 3.18 -11.06 5.73
N SER A 31 3.50 -12.35 5.67
CA SER A 31 3.92 -13.14 6.84
C SER A 31 5.24 -12.69 7.49
N LEU A 32 5.98 -11.78 6.84
CA LEU A 32 7.20 -11.18 7.36
C LEU A 32 6.94 -9.88 8.14
N TYR A 33 5.69 -9.42 8.22
CA TYR A 33 5.31 -8.16 8.83
C TYR A 33 4.13 -8.33 9.77
N ASP A 34 4.05 -7.47 10.79
CA ASP A 34 2.92 -7.47 11.71
C ASP A 34 1.68 -6.76 11.14
N LEU A 35 1.88 -5.83 10.19
CA LEU A 35 0.83 -4.96 9.65
C LEU A 35 1.08 -4.57 8.20
N VAL A 36 0.03 -4.68 7.37
CA VAL A 36 -0.03 -4.11 6.03
C VAL A 36 -0.96 -2.90 6.02
N VAL A 37 -0.46 -1.74 5.57
CA VAL A 37 -1.22 -0.50 5.46
C VAL A 37 -1.55 -0.21 3.99
N ILE A 38 -2.85 -0.09 3.68
CA ILE A 38 -3.33 0.12 2.31
C ILE A 38 -4.16 1.40 2.25
N GLY A 39 -3.85 2.27 1.29
CA GLY A 39 -4.69 3.43 1.01
C GLY A 39 -6.01 3.04 0.34
N ALA A 40 -7.13 3.57 0.82
CA ALA A 40 -8.47 3.34 0.29
C ALA A 40 -8.67 3.86 -1.16
N SER A 41 -7.68 4.56 -1.73
CA SER A 41 -7.62 4.96 -3.14
C SER A 41 -8.88 5.68 -3.65
N THR A 42 -9.51 6.49 -2.79
CA THR A 42 -10.77 7.22 -3.05
C THR A 42 -10.58 8.49 -3.88
N ASP A 43 -9.40 9.13 -3.82
CA ASP A 43 -9.06 10.31 -4.61
C ASP A 43 -8.41 9.89 -5.93
N ARG A 44 -9.23 9.43 -6.87
CA ARG A 44 -8.81 9.15 -8.25
C ARG A 44 -9.64 10.04 -9.17
N SER A 45 -8.96 10.97 -9.85
CA SER A 45 -9.46 11.60 -11.08
C SER A 45 -9.82 10.50 -12.10
N ALA A 46 -10.76 10.81 -12.99
CA ALA A 46 -11.65 9.90 -13.72
C ALA A 46 -11.04 8.75 -14.57
N VAL A 47 -9.72 8.54 -14.58
CA VAL A 47 -9.03 7.57 -15.44
C VAL A 47 -8.86 6.19 -14.77
N SER A 48 -8.78 6.11 -13.43
CA SER A 48 -8.45 4.83 -12.75
C SER A 48 -9.62 3.88 -12.53
N ARG A 49 -10.88 4.38 -12.56
CA ARG A 49 -12.07 3.56 -12.24
C ARG A 49 -12.43 2.53 -13.31
N LEU A 50 -11.92 2.67 -14.54
CA LEU A 50 -12.30 1.81 -15.66
C LEU A 50 -11.39 0.58 -15.86
N VAL A 51 -10.24 0.50 -15.18
CA VAL A 51 -9.17 -0.45 -15.55
C VAL A 51 -8.81 -1.46 -14.44
N SER A 52 -9.15 -1.21 -13.17
CA SER A 52 -8.91 -2.18 -12.09
C SER A 52 -9.88 -2.03 -10.94
N THR A 53 -10.43 -3.16 -10.47
CA THR A 53 -11.08 -3.29 -9.17
C THR A 53 -10.19 -2.69 -8.08
N PRO A 54 -10.73 -1.91 -7.11
CA PRO A 54 -9.95 -1.36 -6.01
C PRO A 54 -9.04 -2.42 -5.38
N THR A 55 -7.78 -2.07 -5.12
CA THR A 55 -6.75 -3.00 -4.63
C THR A 55 -7.22 -3.75 -3.37
N PHE A 56 -7.98 -3.09 -2.49
CA PHE A 56 -8.53 -3.72 -1.29
C PHE A 56 -9.55 -4.82 -1.60
N GLU A 57 -10.38 -4.67 -2.65
CA GLU A 57 -11.40 -5.66 -3.00
C GLU A 57 -10.81 -6.96 -3.55
N ARG A 58 -9.52 -6.95 -3.94
CA ARG A 58 -8.78 -8.11 -4.45
C ARG A 58 -7.95 -8.82 -3.39
N ILE A 59 -7.82 -8.22 -2.21
CA ILE A 59 -7.03 -8.73 -1.10
C ILE A 59 -8.01 -9.38 -0.12
N HIS A 60 -8.17 -10.69 -0.24
CA HIS A 60 -9.15 -11.45 0.57
C HIS A 60 -8.53 -12.06 1.82
N GLU A 61 -7.33 -12.61 1.70
CA GLU A 61 -6.58 -13.23 2.79
C GLU A 61 -5.18 -12.63 2.80
N VAL A 62 -4.75 -12.14 3.96
CA VAL A 62 -3.42 -11.59 4.21
C VAL A 62 -2.91 -12.20 5.49
N ASP A 63 -1.68 -12.70 5.45
CA ASP A 63 -1.04 -13.38 6.60
C ASP A 63 -0.46 -12.37 7.61
N CYS A 64 -1.21 -11.31 7.92
CA CYS A 64 -0.96 -10.33 8.96
C CYS A 64 -2.19 -9.41 9.13
N ASP A 65 -2.16 -8.53 10.11
CA ASP A 65 -3.20 -7.51 10.27
C ASP A 65 -3.20 -6.53 9.09
N VAL A 66 -4.38 -5.98 8.76
CA VAL A 66 -4.55 -5.03 7.66
C VAL A 66 -5.22 -3.76 8.14
N ALA A 67 -4.59 -2.62 7.85
CA ALA A 67 -5.16 -1.29 8.06
C ALA A 67 -5.51 -0.63 6.72
N LEU A 68 -6.80 -0.40 6.48
CA LEU A 68 -7.27 0.40 5.34
C LEU A 68 -7.38 1.86 5.78
N VAL A 69 -6.62 2.75 5.13
CA VAL A 69 -6.55 4.18 5.49
C VAL A 69 -7.15 5.06 4.39
N HIS A 70 -8.02 5.97 4.78
CA HIS A 70 -8.63 6.97 3.90
C HIS A 70 -8.34 8.37 4.43
N ARG A 71 -8.19 9.34 3.52
CA ARG A 71 -8.05 10.75 3.87
C ARG A 71 -9.44 11.40 3.87
N ALA A 72 -9.82 12.00 4.99
CA ALA A 72 -11.04 12.79 5.16
C ALA A 72 -11.03 14.08 4.32
#